data_AF-A0A1Y3ETM8-F1
#
_entry.id   AF-A0A1Y3ETM8-F1
#
_cell.length_a   1.000
_cell.length_b   1.000
_cell.length_c   1.000
_cell.angle_alpha   90.00
_cell.angle_beta   90.00
_cell.angle_gamma   90.00
#
_symmetry.space_group_name_H-M   'P 1'
#
loop_
_entity.id
_entity.type
_entity.pdbx_description
1 polymer ?
#
loop_
_entity_poly.entity_id
_entity_poly.type
_entity_poly.pdbx_seq_one_letter_code
_entity_poly.pdbx_strand_id
1 'polypeptide(L)'
;MHWLAVSLLGAVPDSGNHYVQSNGKARVPLLRRTGNRKLWKRTCWSLVVERSLPPMERAVYGAVSGHLSSTLHGCRTWEDYLWACASSRSEDRFTKLIDWLDDGNVVTSADLHNQSRQIETELFREMFNDVNSIANQGSLAIELISADVTVKDQFCRFFCHVVLTMFQLKLIENEFEPFRIIVEHYLAVLSKNRRHLLLQPFYIGQLSSSRKSEIYAKILQDVTEPEERYACLNYGETAGIDMAETLSLLLRGTIAQNAPTSPAALVSVPQRLAKGQLYPDDSSYWIVSQEDCSIMDTLKWFLIDENYAAAAVIHVLYVVRHFILQEKFASAKTALSLLTTEVIERAKVQICLEDIPLVQQHMEAVNEIEDWHEYFVSEIFRVLLLIKQANNRDGCVQYEESFESSNAWQRLASLSAS
;
A
#
# COMPACT_ATOMS: atom_id res chain seq x y z
N MET A 1 14.63 -23.09 47.61
CA MET A 1 14.02 -21.95 46.91
C MET A 1 14.00 -20.64 47.70
N HIS A 2 14.56 -20.56 48.92
CA HIS A 2 14.53 -19.31 49.71
C HIS A 2 15.37 -18.17 49.10
N TRP A 3 16.51 -18.50 48.46
CA TRP A 3 17.38 -17.49 47.83
C TRP A 3 16.75 -16.86 46.58
N LEU A 4 16.00 -17.63 45.76
CA LEU A 4 15.32 -17.10 44.58
C LEU A 4 14.22 -16.12 44.99
N ALA A 5 13.46 -16.43 46.04
CA ALA A 5 12.47 -15.51 46.59
C ALA A 5 13.10 -14.19 47.05
N VAL A 6 14.27 -14.25 47.70
CA VAL A 6 15.03 -13.06 48.12
C VAL A 6 15.53 -12.26 46.92
N SER A 7 16.05 -12.92 45.88
CA SER A 7 16.46 -12.24 44.64
C SER A 7 15.29 -11.53 43.94
N LEU A 8 14.12 -12.17 43.89
CA LEU A 8 12.91 -11.60 43.27
C LEU A 8 12.31 -10.45 44.09
N LEU A 9 12.50 -10.42 45.41
CA LEU A 9 12.06 -9.28 46.23
C LEU A 9 12.78 -7.97 45.88
N GLY A 10 14.00 -8.04 45.34
CA GLY A 10 14.71 -6.87 44.82
C GLY A 10 14.17 -6.34 43.49
N ALA A 11 13.20 -7.03 42.88
CA ALA A 11 12.48 -6.55 41.70
C ALA A 11 11.60 -5.32 42.00
N VAL A 12 11.17 -5.17 43.26
CA VAL A 12 10.31 -4.06 43.69
C VAL A 12 11.18 -2.80 43.86
N PRO A 13 10.93 -1.72 43.11
CA PRO A 13 11.75 -0.51 43.23
C PRO A 13 11.48 0.24 44.53
N ASP A 14 12.53 0.86 45.08
CA ASP A 14 12.46 1.80 46.20
C ASP A 14 12.20 3.20 45.66
N SER A 15 11.25 3.95 46.23
CA SER A 15 11.08 5.36 45.87
C SER A 15 12.23 6.24 46.37
N GLY A 16 13.05 5.76 47.30
CA GLY A 16 14.08 6.58 47.93
C GLY A 16 13.49 7.89 48.47
N ASN A 17 14.11 9.02 48.12
CA ASN A 17 13.65 10.37 48.47
C ASN A 17 12.72 11.01 47.42
N HIS A 18 12.26 10.24 46.43
CA HIS A 18 11.44 10.76 45.34
C HIS A 18 9.96 10.76 45.74
N TYR A 19 9.34 11.94 45.81
CA TYR A 19 7.96 12.14 46.23
C TYR A 19 7.19 12.93 45.17
N VAL A 20 5.93 12.57 44.91
CA VAL A 20 5.04 13.42 44.10
C VAL A 20 4.61 14.63 44.92
N GLN A 21 4.84 15.82 44.39
CA GLN A 21 4.34 17.06 44.99
C GLN A 21 2.86 17.21 44.65
N SER A 22 1.98 16.76 45.56
CA SER A 22 0.53 16.98 45.46
C SER A 22 0.16 18.32 46.09
N ASN A 23 -0.66 19.12 45.41
CA ASN A 23 -1.17 20.39 45.92
C ASN A 23 -1.97 20.18 47.22
N GLY A 24 -1.31 20.37 48.37
CA GLY A 24 -1.96 20.49 49.69
C GLY A 24 -2.20 19.21 50.50
N LYS A 25 -1.71 18.03 50.10
CA LYS A 25 -1.75 16.80 50.94
C LYS A 25 -0.39 16.09 50.96
N ALA A 26 -0.14 15.42 52.09
CA ALA A 26 1.14 14.82 52.48
C ALA A 26 1.90 14.12 51.33
N ARG A 27 3.23 14.25 51.34
CA ARG A 27 4.15 13.54 50.43
C ARG A 27 3.88 12.04 50.49
N VAL A 28 3.40 11.46 49.38
CA VAL A 28 3.22 10.01 49.26
C VAL A 28 4.49 9.44 48.62
N PRO A 29 5.17 8.45 49.25
CA PRO A 29 6.28 7.75 48.62
C PRO A 29 5.79 7.08 47.33
N LEU A 30 6.55 7.20 46.24
CA LEU A 30 6.15 6.65 44.94
C LEU A 30 6.00 5.12 44.97
N LEU A 31 6.77 4.39 45.79
CA LEU A 31 6.84 2.93 45.89
C LEU A 31 7.33 2.51 47.30
N ARG A 32 7.01 1.30 47.79
CA ARG A 32 7.35 0.85 49.16
C ARG A 32 8.33 -0.34 49.14
N ARG A 33 9.50 -0.17 49.82
CA ARG A 33 10.59 -1.11 50.19
C ARG A 33 11.93 -1.01 49.43
N THR A 34 12.96 -1.56 50.08
CA THR A 34 14.36 -1.11 50.19
C THR A 34 15.36 -1.70 49.19
N GLY A 35 16.27 -0.86 48.68
CA GLY A 35 17.57 -1.29 48.11
C GLY A 35 18.02 -0.53 46.86
N ASN A 36 19.33 -0.52 46.56
CA ASN A 36 19.86 0.10 45.35
C ASN A 36 19.44 -0.70 44.09
N ARG A 37 18.35 -0.29 43.45
CA ARG A 37 17.77 -0.91 42.24
C ARG A 37 18.77 -1.06 41.10
N LYS A 38 19.65 -0.07 40.89
CA LYS A 38 20.67 -0.11 39.83
C LYS A 38 21.68 -1.23 40.09
N LEU A 39 22.12 -1.37 41.35
CA LEU A 39 23.02 -2.46 41.74
C LEU A 39 22.35 -3.82 41.56
N TRP A 40 21.12 -3.98 42.02
CA TRP A 40 20.34 -5.22 41.84
C TRP A 40 20.23 -5.61 40.36
N LYS A 41 19.90 -4.64 39.47
CA LYS A 41 19.76 -4.90 38.03
C LYS A 41 21.08 -5.36 37.42
N ARG A 42 22.19 -4.70 37.76
CA ARG A 42 23.54 -5.11 37.33
C ARG A 42 23.91 -6.50 37.82
N THR A 43 23.60 -6.84 39.08
CA THR A 43 23.83 -8.18 39.62
C THR A 43 23.02 -9.23 38.85
N CYS A 44 21.75 -8.98 38.55
CA CYS A 44 20.95 -9.87 37.71
C CYS A 44 21.58 -10.07 36.33
N TRP A 45 22.07 -9.00 35.69
CA TRP A 45 22.72 -9.11 34.38
C TRP A 45 24.03 -9.91 34.44
N SER A 46 24.80 -9.82 35.52
CA SER A 46 25.97 -10.68 35.73
C SER A 46 25.58 -12.16 35.86
N LEU A 47 24.50 -12.47 36.60
CA LEU A 47 23.99 -13.83 36.74
C LEU A 47 23.46 -14.40 35.42
N VAL A 48 22.90 -13.55 34.57
CA VAL A 48 22.38 -13.95 33.27
C VAL A 48 23.46 -14.48 32.31
N VAL A 49 24.71 -14.00 32.44
CA VAL A 49 25.85 -14.45 31.63
C VAL A 49 26.54 -15.67 32.23
N GLU A 50 26.26 -15.98 33.49
CA GLU A 50 26.91 -17.04 34.26
C GLU A 50 26.48 -18.43 33.74
N ARG A 51 27.42 -19.13 33.08
CA ARG A 51 27.14 -20.42 32.42
C ARG A 51 26.84 -21.55 33.40
N SER A 52 27.26 -21.42 34.65
CA SER A 52 26.98 -22.40 35.71
C SER A 52 25.52 -22.42 36.13
N LEU A 53 24.75 -21.34 35.86
CA LEU A 53 23.32 -21.30 36.17
C LEU A 53 22.48 -21.99 35.10
N PRO A 54 21.39 -22.68 35.49
CA PRO A 54 20.44 -23.27 34.55
C PRO A 54 19.86 -22.22 33.56
N PRO A 55 19.63 -22.58 32.28
CA PRO A 55 19.10 -21.64 31.28
C PRO A 55 17.78 -20.96 31.68
N MET A 56 16.85 -21.73 32.26
CA MET A 56 15.56 -21.18 32.71
C MET A 56 15.72 -20.20 33.88
N GLU A 57 16.70 -20.42 34.75
CA GLU A 57 16.99 -19.50 35.85
C GLU A 57 17.57 -18.18 35.34
N ARG A 58 18.46 -18.25 34.34
CA ARG A 58 18.96 -17.06 33.64
C ARG A 58 17.85 -16.33 32.89
N ALA A 59 16.87 -17.05 32.33
CA ALA A 59 15.70 -16.44 31.71
C ALA A 59 14.83 -15.69 32.73
N VAL A 60 14.63 -16.25 33.94
CA VAL A 60 13.92 -15.56 35.03
C VAL A 60 14.65 -14.29 35.44
N TYR A 61 15.97 -14.33 35.65
CA TYR A 61 16.75 -13.13 35.95
C TYR A 61 16.70 -12.12 34.82
N GLY A 62 16.71 -12.56 33.57
CA GLY A 62 16.54 -11.69 32.41
C GLY A 62 15.19 -10.99 32.43
N ALA A 63 14.11 -11.74 32.66
CA ALA A 63 12.74 -11.26 32.69
C ALA A 63 12.54 -10.12 33.71
N VAL A 64 13.00 -10.31 34.95
CA VAL A 64 12.80 -9.32 36.03
C VAL A 64 13.75 -8.12 35.95
N SER A 65 14.83 -8.22 35.18
CA SER A 65 15.84 -7.15 35.03
C SER A 65 15.83 -6.49 33.65
N GLY A 66 14.93 -6.91 32.77
CA GLY A 66 14.80 -6.36 31.42
C GLY A 66 15.89 -6.78 30.44
N HIS A 67 16.65 -7.85 30.70
CA HIS A 67 17.65 -8.35 29.76
C HIS A 67 16.99 -9.22 28.67
N LEU A 68 16.69 -8.61 27.53
CA LEU A 68 15.87 -9.22 26.47
C LEU A 68 16.43 -10.57 26.01
N SER A 69 17.67 -10.62 25.54
CA SER A 69 18.25 -11.83 24.91
C SER A 69 18.15 -13.08 25.77
N SER A 70 18.28 -12.94 27.09
CA SER A 70 18.17 -14.07 28.02
C SER A 70 16.74 -14.43 28.37
N THR A 71 15.86 -13.44 28.44
CA THR A 71 14.41 -13.64 28.61
C THR A 71 13.83 -14.46 27.45
N LEU A 72 14.31 -14.18 26.22
CA LEU A 72 13.87 -14.88 25.00
C LEU A 72 14.07 -16.40 25.07
N HIS A 73 15.05 -16.89 25.84
CA HIS A 73 15.29 -18.34 25.99
C HIS A 73 14.16 -19.06 26.76
N GLY A 74 13.36 -18.34 27.54
CA GLY A 74 12.22 -18.88 28.26
C GLY A 74 10.87 -18.68 27.55
N CYS A 75 10.83 -17.89 26.47
CA CYS A 75 9.60 -17.51 25.78
C CYS A 75 9.13 -18.62 24.86
N ARG A 76 7.86 -19.04 24.95
CA ARG A 76 7.32 -20.18 24.18
C ARG A 76 6.28 -19.80 23.15
N THR A 77 5.58 -18.72 23.39
CA THR A 77 4.45 -18.23 22.60
C THR A 77 4.75 -16.82 22.13
N TRP A 78 4.10 -16.35 21.06
CA TRP A 78 4.32 -14.99 20.57
C TRP A 78 3.97 -13.94 21.65
N GLU A 79 3.02 -14.26 22.53
CA GLU A 79 2.67 -13.47 23.70
C GLU A 79 3.84 -13.34 24.67
N ASP A 80 4.60 -14.42 24.90
CA ASP A 80 5.80 -14.40 25.74
C ASP A 80 6.89 -13.51 25.12
N TYR A 81 7.10 -13.62 23.80
CA TYR A 81 8.05 -12.77 23.07
C TYR A 81 7.65 -11.30 23.14
N LEU A 82 6.36 -11.01 22.95
CA LEU A 82 5.80 -9.68 23.06
C LEU A 82 6.02 -9.10 24.47
N TRP A 83 5.67 -9.89 25.48
CA TRP A 83 5.83 -9.52 26.88
C TRP A 83 7.31 -9.29 27.24
N ALA A 84 8.23 -10.12 26.72
CA ALA A 84 9.66 -9.96 26.95
C ALA A 84 10.19 -8.65 26.35
N CYS A 85 9.79 -8.30 25.12
CA CYS A 85 10.13 -7.04 24.49
C CYS A 85 9.54 -5.86 25.27
N ALA A 86 8.26 -5.92 25.62
CA ALA A 86 7.57 -4.88 26.39
C ALA A 86 8.26 -4.65 27.75
N SER A 87 8.57 -5.73 28.46
CA SER A 87 9.17 -5.69 29.80
C SER A 87 10.59 -5.15 29.74
N SER A 88 11.40 -5.59 28.78
CA SER A 88 12.76 -5.07 28.57
C SER A 88 12.77 -3.57 28.29
N ARG A 89 11.94 -3.11 27.35
CA ARG A 89 11.83 -1.68 27.01
C ARG A 89 11.28 -0.85 28.16
N SER A 90 10.33 -1.39 28.92
CA SER A 90 9.81 -0.74 30.14
C SER A 90 10.90 -0.59 31.20
N GLU A 91 11.73 -1.61 31.42
CA GLU A 91 12.86 -1.58 32.36
C GLU A 91 13.94 -0.58 31.94
N ASP A 92 14.21 -0.43 30.64
CA ASP A 92 15.17 0.56 30.13
C ASP A 92 14.66 1.99 30.34
N ARG A 93 13.37 2.23 30.08
CA ARG A 93 12.73 3.53 30.35
C ARG A 93 12.69 3.83 31.85
N PHE A 94 12.37 2.84 32.67
CA PHE A 94 12.41 2.97 34.12
C PHE A 94 13.82 3.33 34.61
N THR A 95 14.86 2.71 34.05
CA THR A 95 16.26 3.03 34.41
C THR A 95 16.59 4.48 34.06
N LYS A 96 16.23 4.95 32.86
CA LYS A 96 16.40 6.35 32.44
C LYS A 96 15.65 7.34 33.33
N LEU A 97 14.44 6.99 33.74
CA LEU A 97 13.65 7.80 34.67
C LEU A 97 14.35 7.91 36.05
N ILE A 98 14.86 6.80 36.57
CA ILE A 98 15.60 6.80 37.84
C ILE A 98 16.90 7.62 37.73
N ASP A 99 17.65 7.47 36.63
CA ASP A 99 18.84 8.30 36.38
C ASP A 99 18.49 9.79 36.36
N TRP A 100 17.43 10.16 35.65
CA TRP A 100 16.93 11.54 35.58
C TRP A 100 16.48 12.08 36.95
N LEU A 101 15.84 11.24 37.77
CA LEU A 101 15.43 11.60 39.12
C LEU A 101 16.62 11.79 40.05
N ASP A 102 17.65 10.94 39.94
CA ASP A 102 18.86 11.01 40.75
C ASP A 102 19.68 12.28 40.46
N ASP A 103 19.52 12.87 39.27
CA ASP A 103 20.08 14.19 38.91
C ASP A 103 19.40 15.37 39.63
N GLY A 104 18.40 15.11 40.49
CA GLY A 104 17.73 16.11 41.32
C GLY A 104 16.50 16.75 40.68
N ASN A 105 16.03 16.22 39.55
CA ASN A 105 14.85 16.72 38.87
C ASN A 105 13.55 16.31 39.60
N VAL A 106 12.52 17.17 39.53
CA VAL A 106 11.23 16.94 40.20
C VAL A 106 10.16 16.62 39.16
N VAL A 107 9.39 15.56 39.41
CA VAL A 107 8.27 15.15 38.55
C VAL A 107 7.00 15.89 38.97
N THR A 108 6.43 16.71 38.07
CA THR A 108 5.08 17.24 38.26
C THR A 108 4.03 16.30 37.66
N SER A 109 2.78 16.43 38.10
CA SER A 109 1.66 15.67 37.53
C SER A 109 1.43 15.95 36.04
N ALA A 110 1.81 17.14 35.57
CA ALA A 110 1.72 17.51 34.16
C ALA A 110 2.82 16.83 33.31
N ASP A 111 4.03 16.69 33.86
CA ASP A 111 5.13 15.99 33.19
C ASP A 111 4.82 14.51 32.98
N LEU A 112 4.20 13.85 33.98
CA LEU A 112 3.76 12.45 33.87
C LEU A 112 2.73 12.26 32.76
N HIS A 113 1.77 13.17 32.61
CA HIS A 113 0.73 13.05 31.61
C HIS A 113 1.27 13.24 30.18
N ASN A 114 2.13 14.24 29.96
CA ASN A 114 2.76 14.48 28.65
C ASN A 114 3.76 13.37 28.28
N GLN A 115 4.52 12.86 29.25
CA GLN A 115 5.41 11.72 29.02
C GLN A 115 4.63 10.43 28.74
N SER A 116 3.51 10.16 29.44
CA SER A 116 2.70 8.95 29.21
C SER A 116 2.29 8.79 27.74
N ARG A 117 1.82 9.88 27.10
CA ARG A 117 1.33 9.85 25.72
C ARG A 117 2.44 9.61 24.69
N GLN A 118 3.63 10.16 24.91
CA GLN A 118 4.81 9.92 24.06
C GLN A 118 5.48 8.56 24.32
N ILE A 119 5.39 8.05 25.56
CA ILE A 119 5.97 6.76 25.94
C ILE A 119 5.23 5.62 25.24
N GLU A 120 3.91 5.67 25.15
CA GLU A 120 3.12 4.59 24.54
C GLU A 120 3.51 4.36 23.09
N THR A 121 3.51 5.40 22.24
CA THR A 121 3.80 5.26 20.80
C THR A 121 5.22 4.80 20.51
N GLU A 122 6.22 5.35 21.21
CA GLU A 122 7.61 5.00 21.01
C GLU A 122 7.95 3.61 21.55
N LEU A 123 7.31 3.20 22.67
CA LEU A 123 7.40 1.85 23.20
C LEU A 123 6.87 0.83 22.18
N PHE A 124 5.71 1.07 21.57
CA PHE A 124 5.15 0.17 20.55
C PHE A 124 6.06 0.04 19.33
N ARG A 125 6.65 1.16 18.86
CA ARG A 125 7.60 1.16 17.73
C ARG A 125 8.84 0.32 18.03
N GLU A 126 9.42 0.53 19.20
CA GLU A 126 10.61 -0.21 19.64
C GLU A 126 10.31 -1.71 19.80
N MET A 127 9.18 -2.06 20.40
CA MET A 127 8.73 -3.45 20.53
C MET A 127 8.52 -4.13 19.17
N PHE A 128 7.93 -3.43 18.20
CA PHE A 128 7.76 -3.96 16.85
C PHE A 128 9.12 -4.22 16.17
N ASN A 129 10.06 -3.27 16.30
CA ASN A 129 11.40 -3.44 15.74
C ASN A 129 12.15 -4.61 16.38
N ASP A 130 12.00 -4.81 17.69
CA ASP A 130 12.60 -5.96 18.38
C ASP A 130 12.04 -7.27 17.86
N VAL A 131 10.70 -7.40 17.78
CA VAL A 131 10.08 -8.63 17.29
C VAL A 131 10.39 -8.87 15.81
N ASN A 132 10.37 -7.83 14.98
CA ASN A 132 10.74 -7.94 13.57
C ASN A 132 12.23 -8.30 13.39
N SER A 133 13.12 -7.75 14.22
CA SER A 133 14.54 -8.11 14.24
C SER A 133 14.73 -9.56 14.66
N ILE A 134 14.03 -10.02 15.69
CA ILE A 134 14.04 -11.42 16.13
C ILE A 134 13.54 -12.34 15.01
N ALA A 135 12.47 -11.93 14.31
CA ALA A 135 11.93 -12.68 13.18
C ALA A 135 12.88 -12.73 11.97
N ASN A 136 13.63 -11.66 11.69
CA ASN A 136 14.50 -11.55 10.51
C ASN A 136 15.93 -12.06 10.75
N GLN A 137 16.45 -12.03 11.97
CA GLN A 137 17.85 -12.36 12.26
C GLN A 137 18.15 -13.85 12.28
N GLY A 138 17.15 -14.75 12.24
CA GLY A 138 17.36 -16.21 12.16
C GLY A 138 18.23 -16.81 13.28
N SER A 139 18.61 -16.02 14.30
CA SER A 139 19.59 -16.36 15.32
C SER A 139 18.85 -16.90 16.55
N LEU A 140 18.61 -18.21 16.50
CA LEU A 140 17.60 -19.03 17.20
C LEU A 140 16.30 -19.23 16.42
N ALA A 141 16.42 -19.70 15.17
CA ALA A 141 15.49 -20.75 14.76
C ALA A 141 15.66 -21.96 15.71
N ILE A 142 14.56 -22.69 15.95
CA ILE A 142 14.44 -23.96 16.69
C ILE A 142 13.88 -23.79 18.11
N GLU A 143 12.62 -23.31 18.23
CA GLU A 143 11.50 -24.04 18.89
C GLU A 143 10.27 -23.17 19.22
N LEU A 144 10.38 -21.83 19.31
CA LEU A 144 9.34 -21.06 20.03
C LEU A 144 8.74 -19.83 19.34
N ILE A 145 9.23 -19.41 18.17
CA ILE A 145 8.35 -18.79 17.16
C ILE A 145 8.14 -19.90 16.15
N SER A 146 7.04 -20.63 16.29
CA SER A 146 6.79 -21.86 15.54
C SER A 146 7.15 -21.68 14.06
N ALA A 147 7.70 -22.73 13.43
CA ALA A 147 7.81 -22.82 11.97
C ALA A 147 6.47 -22.56 11.23
N ASP A 148 5.37 -22.52 11.99
CA ASP A 148 4.05 -22.15 11.56
C ASP A 148 3.95 -20.66 11.24
N VAL A 149 3.82 -20.37 9.93
CA VAL A 149 3.48 -19.06 9.36
C VAL A 149 2.32 -18.40 10.09
N THR A 150 1.39 -19.19 10.65
CA THR A 150 0.23 -18.67 11.36
C THR A 150 0.60 -17.83 12.59
N VAL A 151 1.64 -18.15 13.35
CA VAL A 151 2.00 -17.40 14.56
C VAL A 151 2.52 -16.00 14.22
N LYS A 152 3.34 -15.88 13.17
CA LYS A 152 3.78 -14.57 12.64
C LYS A 152 2.59 -13.74 12.18
N ASP A 153 1.64 -14.37 11.50
CA ASP A 153 0.44 -13.69 10.98
C ASP A 153 -0.52 -13.26 12.10
N GLN A 154 -0.69 -14.08 13.15
CA GLN A 154 -1.48 -13.72 14.34
C GLN A 154 -0.87 -12.53 15.09
N PHE A 155 0.46 -12.50 15.20
CA PHE A 155 1.18 -11.39 15.80
C PHE A 155 0.96 -10.09 15.01
N CYS A 156 1.17 -10.11 13.69
CA CYS A 156 0.90 -8.96 12.83
C CYS A 156 -0.56 -8.50 12.92
N ARG A 157 -1.51 -9.44 12.99
CA ARG A 157 -2.93 -9.16 13.19
C ARG A 157 -3.17 -8.41 14.50
N PHE A 158 -2.69 -8.96 15.63
CA PHE A 158 -2.85 -8.34 16.95
C PHE A 158 -2.33 -6.90 16.96
N PHE A 159 -1.12 -6.70 16.46
CA PHE A 159 -0.49 -5.38 16.41
C PHE A 159 -1.23 -4.39 15.53
N CYS A 160 -1.63 -4.80 14.33
CA CYS A 160 -2.42 -3.97 13.45
C CYS A 160 -3.71 -3.50 14.15
N HIS A 161 -4.43 -4.41 14.81
CA HIS A 161 -5.65 -4.05 15.55
C HIS A 161 -5.39 -3.12 16.75
N VAL A 162 -4.33 -3.33 17.52
CA VAL A 162 -3.96 -2.43 18.63
C VAL A 162 -3.70 -1.03 18.10
N VAL A 163 -2.87 -0.90 17.06
CA VAL A 163 -2.48 0.37 16.46
C VAL A 163 -3.69 1.10 15.85
N LEU A 164 -4.57 0.38 15.16
CA LEU A 164 -5.83 0.93 14.65
C LEU A 164 -6.77 1.38 15.79
N THR A 165 -6.86 0.61 16.87
CA THR A 165 -7.69 0.97 18.03
C THR A 165 -7.15 2.25 18.69
N MET A 166 -5.84 2.34 18.90
CA MET A 166 -5.21 3.53 19.47
C MET A 166 -5.41 4.77 18.58
N PHE A 167 -5.36 4.59 17.26
CA PHE A 167 -5.67 5.65 16.31
C PHE A 167 -7.13 6.09 16.39
N GLN A 168 -8.08 5.16 16.41
CA GLN A 168 -9.51 5.45 16.56
C GLN A 168 -9.84 6.14 17.90
N LEU A 169 -9.15 5.77 18.98
CA LEU A 169 -9.25 6.41 20.29
C LEU A 169 -8.54 7.77 20.38
N LYS A 170 -7.94 8.25 19.28
CA LYS A 170 -7.17 9.51 19.20
C LYS A 170 -6.01 9.58 20.22
N LEU A 171 -5.53 8.41 20.66
CA LEU A 171 -4.29 8.34 21.45
C LEU A 171 -3.08 8.70 20.59
N ILE A 172 -3.20 8.44 19.29
CA ILE A 172 -2.23 8.75 18.25
C ILE A 172 -2.88 9.76 17.31
N GLU A 173 -2.28 10.95 17.18
CA GLU A 173 -2.89 12.06 16.43
C GLU A 173 -2.49 12.10 14.95
N ASN A 174 -1.45 11.37 14.55
CA ASN A 174 -0.92 11.39 13.18
C ASN A 174 -0.62 9.97 12.70
N GLU A 175 -0.70 9.75 11.38
CA GLU A 175 -0.13 8.57 10.71
C GLU A 175 1.40 8.64 10.70
N PHE A 176 1.98 8.58 11.90
CA PHE A 176 3.42 8.47 12.09
C PHE A 176 3.94 7.23 11.36
N GLU A 177 5.16 7.32 10.83
CA GLU A 177 5.78 6.29 9.97
C GLU A 177 5.58 4.83 10.47
N PRO A 178 5.71 4.52 11.78
CA PRO A 178 5.42 3.19 12.32
C PRO A 178 3.99 2.69 12.12
N PHE A 179 2.97 3.55 12.28
CA PHE A 179 1.57 3.18 12.01
C PHE A 179 1.43 2.67 10.58
N ARG A 180 1.99 3.42 9.63
CA ARG A 180 1.95 3.10 8.20
C ARG A 180 2.68 1.80 7.91
N ILE A 181 3.89 1.63 8.44
CA ILE A 181 4.68 0.39 8.28
C ILE A 181 3.91 -0.83 8.79
N ILE A 182 3.28 -0.73 9.97
CA ILE A 182 2.56 -1.85 10.58
C ILE A 182 1.33 -2.24 9.74
N VAL A 183 0.52 -1.25 9.32
CA VAL A 183 -0.68 -1.51 8.52
C VAL A 183 -0.29 -2.04 7.13
N GLU A 184 0.69 -1.44 6.45
CA GLU A 184 1.16 -1.90 5.13
C GLU A 184 1.75 -3.31 5.19
N HIS A 185 2.53 -3.62 6.23
CA HIS A 185 3.06 -4.98 6.41
C HIS A 185 1.95 -5.99 6.63
N TYR A 186 0.93 -5.65 7.44
CA TYR A 186 -0.20 -6.54 7.66
C TYR A 186 -1.05 -6.72 6.39
N LEU A 187 -1.26 -5.66 5.61
CA LEU A 187 -1.91 -5.77 4.29
C LEU A 187 -1.15 -6.74 3.38
N ALA A 188 0.18 -6.63 3.31
CA ALA A 188 1.01 -7.57 2.53
C ALA A 188 0.91 -9.02 3.04
N VAL A 189 0.70 -9.24 4.35
CA VAL A 189 0.40 -10.57 4.91
C VAL A 189 -0.98 -11.06 4.46
N LEU A 190 -2.01 -10.20 4.51
CA LEU A 190 -3.36 -10.54 4.04
C LEU A 190 -3.40 -10.89 2.56
N SER A 191 -2.60 -10.19 1.72
CA SER A 191 -2.49 -10.45 0.28
C SER A 191 -2.00 -11.87 -0.05
N LYS A 192 -1.34 -12.58 0.88
CA LYS A 192 -0.90 -13.97 0.68
C LYS A 192 -2.06 -14.97 0.62
N ASN A 193 -3.20 -14.65 1.24
CA ASN A 193 -4.35 -15.53 1.31
C ASN A 193 -5.56 -14.86 0.67
N ARG A 194 -5.97 -15.35 -0.50
CA ARG A 194 -7.09 -14.82 -1.29
C ARG A 194 -8.40 -14.73 -0.49
N ARG A 195 -8.61 -15.57 0.53
CA ARG A 195 -9.80 -15.49 1.41
C ARG A 195 -9.90 -14.16 2.17
N HIS A 196 -8.81 -13.42 2.30
CA HIS A 196 -8.77 -12.13 2.98
C HIS A 196 -8.86 -10.94 2.03
N LEU A 197 -9.00 -11.16 0.71
CA LEU A 197 -9.10 -10.10 -0.29
C LEU A 197 -10.12 -9.02 0.08
N LEU A 198 -11.35 -9.44 0.41
CA LEU A 198 -12.46 -8.53 0.71
C LEU A 198 -12.37 -7.86 2.09
N LEU A 199 -11.41 -8.27 2.94
CA LEU A 199 -11.14 -7.62 4.22
C LEU A 199 -10.19 -6.43 4.08
N GLN A 200 -9.30 -6.46 3.09
CA GLN A 200 -8.25 -5.45 2.90
C GLN A 200 -8.78 -4.01 2.77
N PRO A 201 -9.90 -3.74 2.07
CA PRO A 201 -10.45 -2.38 1.96
C PRO A 201 -10.70 -1.71 3.31
N PHE A 202 -11.19 -2.46 4.31
CA PHE A 202 -11.51 -1.91 5.62
C PHE A 202 -10.26 -1.46 6.41
N TYR A 203 -9.13 -2.12 6.20
CA TYR A 203 -7.84 -1.71 6.78
C TYR A 203 -7.26 -0.50 6.04
N ILE A 204 -7.35 -0.50 4.70
CA ILE A 204 -6.90 0.63 3.86
C ILE A 204 -7.72 1.89 4.14
N GLY A 205 -9.03 1.75 4.38
CA GLY A 205 -9.93 2.86 4.71
C GLY A 205 -9.52 3.65 5.97
N GLN A 206 -8.72 3.05 6.86
CA GLN A 206 -8.17 3.69 8.07
C GLN A 206 -6.91 4.52 7.80
N LEU A 207 -6.30 4.42 6.61
CA LEU A 207 -5.14 5.21 6.20
C LEU A 207 -5.54 6.61 5.70
N SER A 208 -4.55 7.47 5.43
CA SER A 208 -4.78 8.82 4.94
C SER A 208 -5.24 8.79 3.50
N SER A 209 -6.13 9.72 3.16
CA SER A 209 -6.77 9.79 1.84
C SER A 209 -5.78 9.77 0.68
N SER A 210 -4.59 10.36 0.85
CA SER A 210 -3.59 10.46 -0.21
C SER A 210 -3.02 9.11 -0.70
N ARG A 211 -3.18 8.03 0.07
CA ARG A 211 -2.50 6.75 -0.21
C ARG A 211 -3.43 5.55 -0.32
N LYS A 212 -4.71 5.72 0.04
CA LYS A 212 -5.73 4.67 -0.05
C LYS A 212 -5.81 4.10 -1.46
N SER A 213 -5.94 4.99 -2.44
CA SER A 213 -6.10 4.65 -3.86
C SER A 213 -4.85 3.94 -4.41
N GLU A 214 -3.65 4.41 -4.05
CA GLU A 214 -2.39 3.80 -4.49
C GLU A 214 -2.19 2.37 -3.97
N ILE A 215 -2.44 2.15 -2.68
CA ILE A 215 -2.26 0.83 -2.05
C ILE A 215 -3.32 -0.13 -2.58
N TYR A 216 -4.56 0.33 -2.70
CA TYR A 216 -5.63 -0.54 -3.17
C TYR A 216 -5.47 -0.90 -4.64
N ALA A 217 -5.02 0.03 -5.50
CA ALA A 217 -4.72 -0.26 -6.90
C ALA A 217 -3.69 -1.40 -7.05
N LYS A 218 -2.65 -1.43 -6.21
CA LYS A 218 -1.66 -2.53 -6.22
C LYS A 218 -2.27 -3.88 -5.86
N ILE A 219 -3.23 -3.90 -4.93
CA ILE A 219 -3.92 -5.14 -4.52
C ILE A 219 -4.86 -5.62 -5.63
N LEU A 220 -5.58 -4.69 -6.29
CA LEU A 220 -6.49 -5.03 -7.37
C LEU A 220 -5.78 -5.55 -8.63
N GLN A 221 -4.49 -5.26 -8.80
CA GLN A 221 -3.69 -5.79 -9.90
C GLN A 221 -3.67 -7.32 -9.93
N ASP A 222 -3.70 -7.97 -8.77
CA ASP A 222 -3.66 -9.44 -8.67
C ASP A 222 -5.05 -10.10 -8.84
N VAL A 223 -6.12 -9.31 -9.01
CA VAL A 223 -7.51 -9.81 -9.07
C VAL A 223 -7.95 -10.08 -10.51
N THR A 224 -7.96 -11.36 -10.89
CA THR A 224 -8.33 -11.79 -12.24
C THR A 224 -9.83 -12.13 -12.38
N GLU A 225 -10.47 -12.63 -11.34
CA GLU A 225 -11.82 -13.21 -11.42
C GLU A 225 -12.93 -12.16 -11.42
N PRO A 226 -13.84 -12.14 -12.42
CA PRO A 226 -14.88 -11.11 -12.54
C PRO A 226 -15.81 -10.98 -11.33
N GLU A 227 -16.18 -12.10 -10.70
CA GLU A 227 -17.05 -12.10 -9.53
C GLU A 227 -16.41 -11.38 -8.33
N GLU A 228 -15.09 -11.53 -8.17
CA GLU A 228 -14.34 -10.86 -7.11
C GLU A 228 -14.19 -9.36 -7.37
N ARG A 229 -14.10 -8.96 -8.65
CA ARG A 229 -13.95 -7.55 -9.02
C ARG A 229 -15.13 -6.70 -8.54
N TYR A 230 -16.37 -7.16 -8.76
CA TYR A 230 -17.57 -6.46 -8.28
C TYR A 230 -17.56 -6.31 -6.76
N ALA A 231 -17.24 -7.38 -6.03
CA ALA A 231 -17.13 -7.33 -4.59
C ALA A 231 -16.04 -6.32 -4.15
N CYS A 232 -14.86 -6.36 -4.75
CA CYS A 232 -13.77 -5.43 -4.46
C CYS A 232 -14.16 -3.97 -4.68
N LEU A 233 -14.91 -3.65 -5.74
CA LEU A 233 -15.42 -2.29 -5.96
C LEU A 233 -16.35 -1.85 -4.81
N ASN A 234 -17.37 -2.65 -4.53
CA ASN A 234 -18.36 -2.34 -3.50
C ASN A 234 -17.76 -2.24 -2.08
N TYR A 235 -16.83 -3.14 -1.71
CA TYR A 235 -16.13 -3.08 -0.43
C TYR A 235 -15.16 -1.89 -0.35
N GLY A 236 -14.54 -1.51 -1.47
CA GLY A 236 -13.69 -0.32 -1.57
C GLY A 236 -14.47 0.97 -1.31
N GLU A 237 -15.61 1.14 -1.96
CA GLU A 237 -16.52 2.28 -1.75
C GLU A 237 -17.01 2.35 -0.30
N THR A 238 -17.44 1.20 0.24
CA THR A 238 -17.92 1.11 1.64
C THR A 238 -16.83 1.51 2.64
N ALA A 239 -15.56 1.23 2.33
CA ALA A 239 -14.42 1.63 3.15
C ALA A 239 -14.00 3.10 2.97
N GLY A 240 -14.68 3.85 2.10
CA GLY A 240 -14.36 5.25 1.80
C GLY A 240 -13.06 5.42 1.02
N ILE A 241 -12.78 4.49 0.10
CA ILE A 241 -11.69 4.58 -0.87
C ILE A 241 -12.26 5.21 -2.15
N ASP A 242 -11.52 6.16 -2.74
CA ASP A 242 -11.90 6.72 -4.04
C ASP A 242 -11.61 5.67 -5.13
N MET A 243 -12.66 4.97 -5.53
CA MET A 243 -12.56 3.91 -6.52
C MET A 243 -12.28 4.45 -7.93
N ALA A 244 -12.77 5.64 -8.29
CA ALA A 244 -12.47 6.23 -9.60
C ALA A 244 -10.98 6.55 -9.73
N GLU A 245 -10.37 7.15 -8.71
CA GLU A 245 -8.93 7.38 -8.66
C GLU A 245 -8.14 6.06 -8.60
N THR A 246 -8.59 5.10 -7.79
CA THR A 246 -7.96 3.77 -7.67
C THR A 246 -7.86 3.05 -9.01
N LEU A 247 -8.97 2.99 -9.76
CA LEU A 247 -9.01 2.35 -11.08
C LEU A 247 -8.15 3.10 -12.10
N SER A 248 -8.11 4.44 -12.02
CA SER A 248 -7.23 5.28 -12.84
C SER A 248 -5.75 4.96 -12.59
N LEU A 249 -5.35 4.81 -11.32
CA LEU A 249 -3.99 4.44 -10.91
C LEU A 249 -3.64 3.01 -11.34
N LEU A 250 -4.58 2.07 -11.21
CA LEU A 250 -4.42 0.69 -11.68
C LEU A 250 -4.12 0.67 -13.18
N LEU A 251 -4.92 1.37 -13.99
CA LEU A 251 -4.72 1.44 -15.45
C LEU A 251 -3.38 2.06 -15.83
N ARG A 252 -3.02 3.20 -15.22
CA ARG A 252 -1.72 3.85 -15.46
C ARG A 252 -0.56 2.94 -15.07
N GLY A 253 -0.69 2.19 -13.97
CA GLY A 253 0.28 1.19 -13.54
C GLY A 253 0.46 0.07 -14.56
N THR A 254 -0.63 -0.49 -15.09
CA THR A 254 -0.59 -1.53 -16.13
C THR A 254 0.08 -1.01 -17.42
N ILE A 255 -0.29 0.19 -17.88
CA ILE A 255 0.29 0.79 -19.08
C ILE A 255 1.79 1.06 -18.89
N ALA A 256 2.20 1.57 -17.72
CA ALA A 256 3.61 1.84 -17.43
C ALA A 256 4.46 0.55 -17.37
N GLN A 257 3.90 -0.56 -16.86
CA GLN A 257 4.58 -1.86 -16.88
C GLN A 257 4.74 -2.42 -18.29
N ASN A 258 3.81 -2.10 -19.19
CA ASN A 258 3.82 -2.53 -20.59
C ASN A 258 4.57 -1.55 -21.52
N ALA A 259 5.09 -0.43 -20.99
CA ALA A 259 5.82 0.55 -21.79
C ALA A 259 7.17 -0.02 -22.26
N PRO A 260 7.58 0.20 -23.52
CA PRO A 260 8.84 -0.30 -24.02
C PRO A 260 10.02 0.29 -23.23
N THR A 261 10.90 -0.57 -22.72
CA THR A 261 12.05 -0.21 -21.86
C THR A 261 13.12 0.64 -22.58
N SER A 262 12.94 0.93 -23.88
CA SER A 262 13.83 1.77 -24.69
C SER A 262 12.99 2.71 -25.58
N PRO A 263 13.23 4.04 -25.56
CA PRO A 263 12.56 4.99 -26.46
C PRO A 263 12.93 4.84 -27.95
N ALA A 264 13.83 3.91 -28.29
CA ALA A 264 14.54 3.89 -29.57
C ALA A 264 13.81 3.23 -30.75
N ALA A 265 12.53 2.86 -30.64
CA ALA A 265 11.87 2.04 -31.66
C ALA A 265 10.59 2.62 -32.31
N LEU A 266 10.14 3.83 -31.94
CA LEU A 266 8.98 4.45 -32.59
C LEU A 266 9.45 5.45 -33.66
N VAL A 267 9.92 4.95 -34.80
CA VAL A 267 9.99 5.78 -36.01
C VAL A 267 8.55 5.99 -36.48
N SER A 268 8.10 7.25 -36.50
CA SER A 268 6.72 7.57 -36.85
C SER A 268 6.36 7.10 -38.28
N VAL A 269 5.11 6.68 -38.51
CA VAL A 269 4.59 6.28 -39.84
C VAL A 269 5.07 7.21 -40.96
N PRO A 270 5.01 8.56 -40.85
CA PRO A 270 5.46 9.45 -41.90
C PRO A 270 6.96 9.28 -42.24
N GLN A 271 7.80 9.06 -41.23
CA GLN A 271 9.24 8.88 -41.41
C GLN A 271 9.62 7.52 -42.02
N ARG A 272 8.84 6.47 -41.77
CA ARG A 272 9.05 5.14 -42.41
C ARG A 272 8.53 5.12 -43.84
N LEU A 273 7.35 5.70 -44.09
CA LEU A 273 6.79 5.83 -45.43
C LEU A 273 7.67 6.72 -46.32
N ALA A 274 8.24 7.82 -45.79
CA ALA A 274 9.21 8.66 -46.50
C ALA A 274 10.52 7.91 -46.87
N LYS A 275 10.84 6.83 -46.14
CA LYS A 275 11.98 5.94 -46.44
C LYS A 275 11.60 4.77 -47.37
N GLY A 276 10.39 4.75 -47.92
CA GLY A 276 9.92 3.69 -48.82
C GLY A 276 9.69 2.34 -48.13
N GLN A 277 9.66 2.31 -46.78
CA GLN A 277 9.31 1.11 -46.04
C GLN A 277 7.79 0.95 -46.11
N LEU A 278 7.30 0.04 -46.96
CA LEU A 278 5.90 -0.37 -46.96
C LEU A 278 5.56 -1.03 -45.62
N TYR A 279 4.29 -0.95 -45.20
CA TYR A 279 3.77 -1.83 -44.16
C TYR A 279 4.12 -3.27 -44.54
N PRO A 280 4.87 -4.01 -43.69
CA PRO A 280 5.08 -5.42 -43.97
C PRO A 280 3.69 -6.09 -44.04
N ASP A 281 3.54 -7.09 -44.90
CA ASP A 281 2.40 -8.01 -44.96
C ASP A 281 2.17 -8.77 -43.62
N ASP A 282 2.94 -8.44 -42.58
CA ASP A 282 2.99 -9.16 -41.33
C ASP A 282 1.75 -8.94 -40.48
N SER A 283 1.20 -10.09 -40.10
CA SER A 283 0.19 -10.36 -39.09
C SER A 283 0.24 -9.46 -37.84
N SER A 284 1.40 -8.89 -37.47
CA SER A 284 1.62 -8.29 -36.15
C SER A 284 0.87 -6.98 -35.89
N TYR A 285 0.58 -6.15 -36.90
CA TYR A 285 -0.20 -4.91 -36.72
C TYR A 285 -1.70 -5.17 -36.47
N TRP A 286 -2.16 -6.38 -36.82
CA TRP A 286 -3.52 -6.86 -36.61
C TRP A 286 -3.64 -7.91 -35.52
N ILE A 287 -2.52 -8.28 -34.87
CA ILE A 287 -2.52 -9.15 -33.69
C ILE A 287 -2.63 -8.28 -32.44
N VAL A 288 -3.60 -8.60 -31.60
CA VAL A 288 -3.68 -8.07 -30.24
C VAL A 288 -2.68 -8.85 -29.39
N SER A 289 -1.68 -8.16 -28.83
CA SER A 289 -0.67 -8.81 -27.98
C SER A 289 -1.24 -9.17 -26.60
N GLN A 290 -0.58 -10.08 -25.88
CA GLN A 290 -0.99 -10.45 -24.52
C GLN A 290 -0.88 -9.27 -23.55
N GLU A 291 0.09 -8.37 -23.77
CA GLU A 291 0.26 -7.14 -23.01
C GLU A 291 -0.87 -6.14 -23.30
N ASP A 292 -1.31 -6.03 -24.55
CA ASP A 292 -2.45 -5.19 -24.91
C ASP A 292 -3.76 -5.75 -24.31
N CYS A 293 -3.91 -7.08 -24.27
CA CYS A 293 -5.01 -7.76 -23.58
C CYS A 293 -5.06 -7.42 -22.08
N SER A 294 -3.91 -7.31 -21.39
CA SER A 294 -3.91 -6.97 -19.97
C SER A 294 -4.38 -5.53 -19.71
N ILE A 295 -4.02 -4.57 -20.58
CA ILE A 295 -4.54 -3.20 -20.53
C ILE A 295 -6.07 -3.19 -20.72
N MET A 296 -6.58 -3.96 -21.69
CA MET A 296 -8.01 -4.07 -21.94
C MET A 296 -8.75 -4.79 -20.80
N ASP A 297 -8.15 -5.80 -20.18
CA ASP A 297 -8.70 -6.45 -19.00
C ASP A 297 -8.76 -5.51 -17.80
N THR A 298 -7.85 -4.53 -17.70
CA THR A 298 -7.94 -3.45 -16.72
C THR A 298 -9.08 -2.48 -17.04
N LEU A 299 -9.32 -2.14 -18.31
CA LEU A 299 -10.46 -1.30 -18.71
C LEU A 299 -11.82 -1.91 -18.32
N LYS A 300 -11.93 -3.25 -18.31
CA LYS A 300 -13.16 -3.94 -17.88
C LYS A 300 -13.58 -3.60 -16.46
N TRP A 301 -12.68 -3.15 -15.57
CA TRP A 301 -13.06 -2.72 -14.22
C TRP A 301 -14.05 -1.55 -14.23
N PHE A 302 -13.90 -0.61 -15.18
CA PHE A 302 -14.80 0.54 -15.32
C PHE A 302 -16.17 0.16 -15.88
N LEU A 303 -16.32 -1.06 -16.42
CA LEU A 303 -17.55 -1.54 -17.04
C LEU A 303 -18.38 -2.44 -16.10
N ILE A 304 -17.89 -2.69 -14.87
CA ILE A 304 -18.55 -3.57 -13.91
C ILE A 304 -19.76 -2.89 -13.27
N ASP A 305 -19.60 -1.62 -12.88
CA ASP A 305 -20.65 -0.83 -12.25
C ASP A 305 -21.02 0.34 -13.15
N GLU A 306 -22.32 0.57 -13.28
CA GLU A 306 -22.88 1.65 -14.09
C GLU A 306 -22.40 3.02 -13.62
N ASN A 307 -22.08 3.17 -12.33
CA ASN A 307 -21.57 4.41 -11.72
C ASN A 307 -20.27 4.92 -12.34
N TYR A 308 -19.52 4.07 -13.06
CA TYR A 308 -18.25 4.44 -13.69
C TYR A 308 -18.34 4.65 -15.21
N ALA A 309 -19.54 4.72 -15.81
CA ALA A 309 -19.68 4.85 -17.26
C ALA A 309 -18.97 6.08 -17.86
N ALA A 310 -19.06 7.24 -17.20
CA ALA A 310 -18.32 8.45 -17.61
C ALA A 310 -16.79 8.22 -17.57
N ALA A 311 -16.29 7.64 -16.48
CA ALA A 311 -14.88 7.29 -16.34
C ALA A 311 -14.44 6.23 -17.37
N ALA A 312 -15.31 5.28 -17.72
CA ALA A 312 -15.04 4.25 -18.73
C ALA A 312 -14.78 4.88 -20.10
N VAL A 313 -15.64 5.82 -20.53
CA VAL A 313 -15.48 6.55 -21.81
C VAL A 313 -14.13 7.27 -21.86
N ILE A 314 -13.78 8.01 -20.81
CA ILE A 314 -12.53 8.78 -20.75
C ILE A 314 -11.31 7.85 -20.83
N HIS A 315 -11.30 6.79 -20.02
CA HIS A 315 -10.14 5.89 -19.93
C HIS A 315 -10.01 4.97 -21.14
N VAL A 316 -11.12 4.51 -21.74
CA VAL A 316 -11.10 3.79 -23.01
C VAL A 316 -10.57 4.69 -24.11
N LEU A 317 -11.04 5.94 -24.21
CA LEU A 317 -10.52 6.88 -25.21
C LEU A 317 -9.02 7.12 -25.01
N TYR A 318 -8.57 7.31 -23.77
CA TYR A 318 -7.14 7.45 -23.46
C TYR A 318 -6.32 6.25 -23.97
N VAL A 319 -6.78 5.01 -23.73
CA VAL A 319 -6.11 3.80 -24.19
C VAL A 319 -6.18 3.65 -25.72
N VAL A 320 -7.30 4.00 -26.35
CA VAL A 320 -7.44 4.01 -27.81
C VAL A 320 -6.42 4.96 -28.44
N ARG A 321 -6.31 6.19 -27.92
CA ARG A 321 -5.29 7.16 -28.36
C ARG A 321 -3.87 6.60 -28.15
N HIS A 322 -3.61 5.96 -27.00
CA HIS A 322 -2.32 5.33 -26.70
C HIS A 322 -1.97 4.23 -27.72
N PHE A 323 -2.91 3.35 -28.07
CA PHE A 323 -2.69 2.31 -29.07
C PHE A 323 -2.54 2.87 -30.49
N ILE A 324 -3.31 3.89 -30.86
CA ILE A 324 -3.19 4.54 -32.17
C ILE A 324 -1.80 5.19 -32.34
N LEU A 325 -1.29 5.86 -31.30
CA LEU A 325 0.06 6.44 -31.29
C LEU A 325 1.16 5.37 -31.43
N GLN A 326 0.90 4.14 -30.95
CA GLN A 326 1.77 2.98 -31.11
C GLN A 326 1.48 2.18 -32.40
N GLU A 327 0.55 2.64 -33.24
CA GLU A 327 0.12 1.99 -34.47
C GLU A 327 -0.51 0.59 -34.28
N LYS A 328 -1.01 0.32 -33.07
CA LYS A 328 -1.68 -0.94 -32.69
C LYS A 328 -3.18 -0.85 -32.94
N PHE A 329 -3.57 -0.81 -34.21
CA PHE A 329 -4.96 -0.52 -34.60
C PHE A 329 -5.95 -1.63 -34.24
N ALA A 330 -5.54 -2.91 -34.26
CA ALA A 330 -6.40 -4.00 -33.80
C ALA A 330 -6.71 -3.90 -32.30
N SER A 331 -5.70 -3.56 -31.49
CA SER A 331 -5.87 -3.32 -30.05
C SER A 331 -6.75 -2.09 -29.80
N ALA A 332 -6.56 -1.01 -30.56
CA ALA A 332 -7.42 0.18 -30.50
C ALA A 332 -8.89 -0.14 -30.85
N LYS A 333 -9.13 -0.87 -31.93
CA LYS A 333 -10.47 -1.30 -32.35
C LYS A 333 -11.13 -2.20 -31.30
N THR A 334 -10.36 -3.13 -30.72
CA THR A 334 -10.85 -4.05 -29.69
C THR A 334 -11.19 -3.30 -28.40
N ALA A 335 -10.33 -2.38 -27.96
CA ALA A 335 -10.60 -1.53 -26.81
C ALA A 335 -11.85 -0.67 -27.01
N LEU A 336 -12.02 -0.10 -28.22
CA LEU A 336 -13.19 0.69 -28.58
C LEU A 336 -14.47 -0.14 -28.52
N SER A 337 -14.42 -1.40 -28.97
CA SER A 337 -15.57 -2.33 -28.93
C SER A 337 -16.05 -2.71 -27.53
N LEU A 338 -15.30 -2.37 -26.48
CA LEU A 338 -15.74 -2.52 -25.09
C LEU A 338 -16.86 -1.54 -24.73
N LEU A 339 -16.94 -0.40 -25.42
CA LEU A 339 -17.99 0.60 -25.21
C LEU A 339 -19.21 0.24 -26.06
N THR A 340 -20.21 -0.37 -25.44
CA THR A 340 -21.51 -0.57 -26.08
C THR A 340 -22.29 0.74 -26.14
N THR A 341 -23.28 0.82 -27.04
CA THR A 341 -24.20 1.97 -27.12
C THR A 341 -24.85 2.28 -25.77
N GLU A 342 -25.16 1.24 -24.99
CA GLU A 342 -25.77 1.38 -23.66
C GLU A 342 -24.82 2.07 -22.65
N VAL A 343 -23.53 1.73 -22.68
CA VAL A 343 -22.51 2.38 -21.82
C VAL A 343 -22.34 3.84 -22.21
N ILE A 344 -22.31 4.15 -23.51
CA ILE A 344 -22.17 5.52 -24.02
C ILE A 344 -23.36 6.39 -23.60
N GLU A 345 -24.59 5.90 -23.75
CA GLU A 345 -25.78 6.65 -23.35
C GLU A 345 -25.83 6.88 -21.83
N ARG A 346 -25.45 5.90 -21.01
CA ARG A 346 -25.29 6.10 -19.55
C ARG A 346 -24.23 7.14 -19.22
N ALA A 347 -23.08 7.08 -19.90
CA ALA A 347 -22.00 8.05 -19.70
C ALA A 347 -22.47 9.47 -20.01
N LYS A 348 -23.23 9.67 -21.11
CA LYS A 348 -23.82 10.97 -21.45
C LYS A 348 -24.68 11.50 -20.31
N VAL A 349 -25.54 10.66 -19.72
CA VAL A 349 -26.39 11.05 -18.58
C VAL A 349 -25.55 11.46 -17.37
N GLN A 350 -24.51 10.70 -17.02
CA GLN A 350 -23.63 11.00 -15.89
C GLN A 350 -22.85 12.29 -16.09
N ILE A 351 -22.25 12.47 -17.28
CA ILE A 351 -21.48 13.65 -17.64
C ILE A 351 -22.35 14.91 -17.52
N CYS A 352 -23.63 14.86 -17.92
CA CYS A 352 -24.55 15.99 -17.79
C CYS A 352 -24.81 16.44 -16.34
N LEU A 353 -24.48 15.61 -15.34
CA LEU A 353 -24.65 15.93 -13.92
C LEU A 353 -23.40 16.56 -13.28
N GLU A 354 -22.29 16.65 -14.02
CA GLU A 354 -21.04 17.25 -13.57
C GLU A 354 -21.00 18.78 -13.73
N ASP A 355 -19.92 19.41 -13.26
CA ASP A 355 -19.71 20.85 -13.46
C ASP A 355 -19.58 21.20 -14.95
N ILE A 356 -20.14 22.35 -15.36
CA ILE A 356 -20.22 22.80 -16.76
C ILE A 356 -18.90 22.68 -17.56
N PRO A 357 -17.72 23.03 -17.01
CA PRO A 357 -16.45 22.88 -17.75
C PRO A 357 -16.07 21.40 -17.99
N LEU A 358 -16.33 20.53 -17.02
CA LEU A 358 -16.08 19.09 -17.12
C LEU A 358 -17.05 18.44 -18.11
N VAL A 359 -18.31 18.87 -18.11
CA VAL A 359 -19.34 18.43 -19.07
C VAL A 359 -18.86 18.62 -20.51
N GLN A 360 -18.33 19.80 -20.84
CA GLN A 360 -17.86 20.09 -22.19
C GLN A 360 -16.70 19.16 -22.59
N GLN A 361 -15.69 19.03 -21.72
CA GLN A 361 -14.53 18.19 -21.98
C GLN A 361 -14.92 16.71 -22.16
N HIS A 362 -15.79 16.19 -21.29
CA HIS A 362 -16.20 14.79 -21.36
C HIS A 362 -17.14 14.52 -22.55
N MET A 363 -17.99 15.47 -22.95
CA MET A 363 -18.80 15.33 -24.17
C MET A 363 -17.95 15.38 -25.45
N GLU A 364 -16.87 16.17 -25.48
CA GLU A 364 -15.91 16.11 -26.58
C GLU A 364 -15.26 14.72 -26.70
N ALA A 365 -14.97 14.07 -25.58
CA ALA A 365 -14.48 12.69 -25.56
C ALA A 365 -15.51 11.69 -26.12
N VAL A 366 -16.80 11.85 -25.78
CA VAL A 366 -17.88 11.02 -26.34
C VAL A 366 -17.97 11.19 -27.86
N ASN A 367 -17.96 12.41 -28.36
CA ASN A 367 -18.02 12.69 -29.80
C ASN A 367 -16.83 12.06 -30.53
N GLU A 368 -15.62 12.13 -29.96
CA GLU A 368 -14.45 11.51 -30.56
C GLU A 368 -14.55 9.97 -30.60
N ILE A 369 -15.14 9.34 -29.58
CA ILE A 369 -15.41 7.90 -29.59
C ILE A 369 -16.37 7.51 -30.71
N GLU A 370 -17.42 8.29 -30.94
CA GLU A 370 -18.38 8.09 -32.03
C GLU A 370 -17.69 8.26 -33.39
N ASP A 371 -16.85 9.29 -33.57
CA ASP A 371 -16.02 9.50 -34.77
C ASP A 371 -15.11 8.28 -35.05
N TRP A 372 -14.44 7.75 -34.02
CA TRP A 372 -13.59 6.55 -34.15
C TRP A 372 -14.39 5.30 -34.48
N HIS A 373 -15.59 5.13 -33.94
CA HIS A 373 -16.46 4.00 -34.27
C HIS A 373 -16.81 3.98 -35.75
N GLU A 374 -17.27 5.11 -36.29
CA GLU A 374 -17.57 5.24 -37.73
C GLU A 374 -16.33 4.94 -38.59
N TYR A 375 -15.17 5.42 -38.17
CA TYR A 375 -13.90 5.20 -38.84
C TYR A 375 -13.51 3.71 -38.90
N PHE A 376 -13.61 2.97 -37.79
CA PHE A 376 -13.25 1.55 -37.75
C PHE A 376 -14.30 0.61 -38.37
N VAL A 377 -15.58 1.01 -38.37
CA VAL A 377 -16.68 0.24 -38.98
C VAL A 377 -16.64 0.32 -40.50
N SER A 378 -16.31 1.50 -41.04
CA SER A 378 -16.28 1.74 -42.49
C SER A 378 -15.12 1.06 -43.24
N GLU A 379 -14.24 0.32 -42.53
CA GLU A 379 -12.98 -0.26 -43.06
C GLU A 379 -12.11 0.72 -43.87
N ILE A 380 -12.37 2.03 -43.74
CA ILE A 380 -11.72 3.10 -44.50
C ILE A 380 -10.21 3.01 -44.33
N PHE A 381 -9.72 2.64 -43.14
CA PHE A 381 -8.29 2.41 -42.91
C PHE A 381 -7.70 1.29 -43.79
N ARG A 382 -8.36 0.14 -43.92
CA ARG A 382 -7.91 -0.97 -44.77
C ARG A 382 -7.87 -0.54 -46.24
N VAL A 383 -8.92 0.15 -46.69
CA VAL A 383 -9.03 0.67 -48.05
C VAL A 383 -7.94 1.70 -48.32
N LEU A 384 -7.66 2.62 -47.38
CA LEU A 384 -6.62 3.62 -47.51
C LEU A 384 -5.20 3.04 -47.44
N LEU A 385 -4.97 2.00 -46.63
CA LEU A 385 -3.68 1.31 -46.57
C LEU A 385 -3.39 0.60 -47.89
N LEU A 386 -4.41 -0.06 -48.47
CA LEU A 386 -4.33 -0.66 -49.80
C LEU A 386 -4.12 0.40 -50.90
N ILE A 387 -4.80 1.55 -50.83
CA ILE A 387 -4.61 2.67 -51.77
C ILE A 387 -3.19 3.26 -51.62
N LYS A 388 -2.66 3.40 -50.40
CA LYS A 388 -1.32 3.93 -50.16
C LYS A 388 -0.23 2.95 -50.60
N GLN A 389 -0.44 1.64 -50.42
CA GLN A 389 0.41 0.58 -50.96
C GLN A 389 0.36 0.53 -52.51
N ALA A 390 -0.80 0.79 -53.11
CA ALA A 390 -0.96 0.87 -54.57
C ALA A 390 -0.31 2.15 -55.16
N ASN A 391 -0.52 3.30 -54.54
CA ASN A 391 0.06 4.57 -54.98
C ASN A 391 1.59 4.63 -54.84
N ASN A 392 2.17 3.92 -53.86
CA ASN A 392 3.63 3.75 -53.77
C ASN A 392 4.21 2.87 -54.90
N ARG A 393 3.39 2.11 -55.63
CA ARG A 393 3.82 1.40 -56.85
C ARG A 393 3.73 2.28 -58.10
N ASP A 394 2.76 3.18 -58.17
CA ASP A 394 2.44 3.95 -59.38
C ASP A 394 2.69 5.47 -59.30
N GLY A 395 3.27 5.98 -58.20
CA GLY A 395 3.73 7.37 -58.10
C GLY A 395 2.63 8.44 -58.15
N CYS A 396 1.39 8.11 -57.81
CA CYS A 396 0.27 9.07 -57.84
C CYS A 396 -0.06 9.61 -56.44
N VAL A 397 0.32 10.86 -56.19
CA VAL A 397 0.08 11.61 -54.94
C VAL A 397 -1.14 12.50 -55.14
N GLN A 398 -2.36 12.04 -54.83
CA GLN A 398 -3.55 12.91 -54.84
C GLN A 398 -4.62 12.62 -53.77
N TYR A 399 -4.40 11.71 -52.81
CA TYR A 399 -5.41 11.38 -51.79
C TYR A 399 -5.07 11.79 -50.35
N GLU A 400 -3.91 12.41 -50.10
CA GLU A 400 -3.44 12.75 -48.74
C GLU A 400 -4.26 13.84 -48.03
N GLU A 401 -4.86 14.81 -48.74
CA GLU A 401 -5.59 15.93 -48.14
C GLU A 401 -6.94 15.55 -47.49
N SER A 402 -7.52 14.40 -47.85
CA SER A 402 -8.82 13.96 -47.30
C SER A 402 -8.72 13.26 -45.93
N PHE A 403 -7.51 12.89 -45.51
CA PHE A 403 -7.27 12.06 -44.34
C PHE A 403 -6.89 12.88 -43.09
N GLU A 404 -6.02 13.89 -43.26
CA GLU A 404 -5.73 14.89 -42.22
C GLU A 404 -6.94 15.81 -41.92
N SER A 405 -8.01 15.71 -42.71
CA SER A 405 -9.25 16.47 -42.52
C SER A 405 -10.34 15.74 -41.74
N SER A 406 -10.14 14.47 -41.35
CA SER A 406 -11.04 13.81 -40.41
C SER A 406 -10.92 14.48 -39.03
N ASN A 407 -12.07 14.88 -38.47
CA ASN A 407 -12.15 15.54 -37.16
C ASN A 407 -11.38 14.78 -36.06
N ALA A 408 -11.41 13.44 -36.09
CA ALA A 408 -10.71 12.60 -35.12
C ALA A 408 -9.16 12.73 -35.22
N TRP A 409 -8.61 12.76 -36.44
CA TRP A 409 -7.17 12.91 -36.66
C TRP A 409 -6.69 14.34 -36.39
N GLN A 410 -7.51 15.36 -36.69
CA GLN A 410 -7.22 16.75 -36.31
C GLN A 410 -7.13 16.93 -34.80
N ARG A 411 -8.05 16.29 -34.05
CA ARG A 411 -8.03 16.28 -32.57
C ARG A 411 -6.80 15.55 -32.03
N LEU A 412 -6.44 14.37 -32.58
CA LEU A 412 -5.21 13.67 -32.20
C LEU A 412 -3.94 14.49 -32.46
N ALA A 413 -3.83 15.14 -33.62
CA ALA A 413 -2.68 15.94 -33.98
C ALA A 413 -2.47 17.10 -32.99
N SER A 414 -3.56 17.74 -32.54
CA SER A 414 -3.52 18.80 -31.54
C SER A 414 -3.02 18.35 -30.16
N LEU A 415 -3.29 17.09 -29.79
CA LEU A 415 -2.87 16.50 -28.50
C LEU A 415 -1.42 15.99 -28.52
N SER A 416 -0.88 15.62 -29.67
CA SER A 416 0.53 15.23 -29.81
C SER A 416 1.51 16.41 -29.71
N ALA A 417 1.00 17.64 -29.82
CA ALA A 417 1.76 18.88 -29.76
C ALA A 417 1.79 19.54 -28.36
N SER A 418 1.06 18.97 -27.40
CA SER A 418 1.00 19.36 -25.98
C SER A 418 1.60 18.27 -25.10
#